data_AF-A0A453M7X8-F1
#
_entry.id   AF-A0A453M7X8-F1
#
_cell.length_a   1.000
_cell.length_b   1.000
_cell.length_c   1.000
_cell.angle_alpha   90.00
_cell.angle_beta   90.00
_cell.angle_gamma   90.00
#
_symmetry.space_group_name_H-M   'P 1'
#
loop_
_entity.id
_entity.type
_entity.pdbx_description
1 polymer ?
#
loop_
_entity_poly.entity_id
_entity_poly.type
_entity_poly.pdbx_seq_one_letter_code
_entity_poly.pdbx_strand_id
1 'polypeptide(L)' 'MKVRASVKRLCGFCKVVKRRGIVFIHCTSNQKHKQRQGFSTIAACLPAPPPPTSASAAAFAE' A
#
# COMPACT_ATOMS: atom_id res chain seq x y z
N MET A 1 3.34 -3.31 -16.61
CA MET A 1 2.80 -2.17 -15.83
C MET A 1 2.86 -2.55 -14.36
N LYS A 2 3.54 -1.77 -13.50
CA LYS A 2 3.70 -2.10 -12.06
C LYS A 2 2.79 -1.22 -11.21
N VAL A 3 2.00 -1.80 -10.31
CA VAL A 3 1.19 -1.02 -9.34
C VAL A 3 2.08 -0.61 -8.17
N ARG A 4 2.08 0.68 -7.82
CA ARG A 4 2.80 1.22 -6.66
C ARG A 4 1.91 2.24 -5.96
N ALA A 5 2.04 2.36 -4.64
CA ALA A 5 1.32 3.40 -3.88
C ALA A 5 1.74 4.81 -4.33
N SER A 6 3.03 4.99 -4.58
CA SER A 6 3.61 6.24 -5.06
C SER A 6 4.22 6.03 -6.45
N VAL A 7 3.82 6.87 -7.40
CA VAL A 7 4.30 6.86 -8.79
C VAL A 7 5.35 7.95 -9.00
N LYS A 8 6.53 7.57 -9.50
CA LYS A 8 7.65 8.50 -9.78
C LYS A 8 8.13 8.34 -11.22
N ARG A 9 8.46 9.46 -11.88
CA ARG A 9 9.06 9.46 -13.22
C ARG A 9 10.49 8.91 -13.12
N LEU A 10 10.82 7.95 -13.97
CA LEU A 10 12.14 7.32 -14.03
C LEU A 10 13.01 7.85 -15.18
N CYS A 11 12.39 8.54 -16.14
CA CYS A 11 13.00 8.95 -17.39
C CYS A 11 12.39 10.25 -17.90
N GLY A 12 13.08 10.97 -18.81
CA GLY A 12 12.55 12.18 -19.43
C GLY A 12 11.28 11.95 -20.28
N PHE A 13 11.14 10.75 -20.85
CA PHE A 13 9.98 10.36 -21.67
C PHE A 13 8.77 9.85 -20.85
N CYS A 14 8.91 9.78 -19.52
CA CYS A 14 7.91 9.23 -18.63
C CYS A 14 6.86 10.31 -18.33
N LYS A 15 5.66 10.18 -18.92
CA LYS A 15 4.55 11.12 -18.76
C LYS A 15 3.57 10.63 -17.70
N VAL A 16 3.09 11.57 -16.88
CA VAL A 16 2.05 11.30 -15.87
C VAL A 16 0.70 11.55 -16.54
N VAL A 17 -0.16 10.54 -16.56
CA VAL A 17 -1.47 10.58 -17.22
C VAL A 17 -2.53 10.15 -16.22
N LYS A 18 -3.59 10.96 -16.05
CA LYS A 18 -4.76 10.59 -15.26
C LYS A 18 -5.81 9.98 -16.19
N ARG A 19 -6.25 8.76 -15.91
CA ARG A 19 -7.33 8.06 -16.65
C ARG A 19 -8.31 7.49 -15.65
N ARG A 20 -9.61 7.76 -15.80
CA ARG A 20 -10.68 7.28 -14.90
C ARG A 20 -10.37 7.55 -13.40
N GLY A 21 -9.86 8.75 -13.10
CA GLY A 21 -9.47 9.14 -11.73
C GLY A 21 -8.17 8.52 -11.19
N ILE A 22 -7.53 7.59 -11.91
CA ILE A 22 -6.30 6.91 -11.48
C ILE A 22 -5.09 7.51 -12.20
N VAL A 23 -4.00 7.74 -11.47
CA VAL A 23 -2.74 8.23 -12.03
C VAL A 23 -1.90 7.06 -12.58
N PHE A 24 -1.40 7.23 -13.80
CA PHE A 24 -0.52 6.29 -14.47
C PHE A 24 0.77 6.98 -14.89
N ILE A 25 1.84 6.20 -14.99
CA ILE A 25 3.04 6.60 -15.71
C ILE A 25 3.05 5.86 -17.03
N HIS A 26 3.01 6.63 -18.12
CA HIS A 26 3.18 6.14 -19.46
C HIS A 26 4.59 6.49 -19.94
N CYS A 27 5.29 5.51 -20.50
CA CYS A 27 6.59 5.72 -21.12
C CYS A 27 6.54 5.14 -22.52
N THR A 28 6.96 5.94 -23.51
CA THR A 28 6.96 5.57 -24.92
C THR A 28 8.18 4.72 -25.27
N SER A 29 9.36 5.07 -24.73
CA SER A 29 10.61 4.38 -25.04
C SER A 29 10.79 3.05 -24.31
N ASN A 30 10.31 2.95 -23.06
CA ASN A 30 10.58 1.81 -22.18
C ASN A 30 9.32 1.29 -21.48
N GLN A 31 8.92 0.05 -21.77
CA GLN A 31 7.73 -0.57 -21.18
C GLN A 31 7.88 -0.89 -19.68
N LYS A 32 9.11 -1.07 -19.18
CA LYS A 32 9.43 -1.34 -17.77
C LYS A 32 9.03 -0.18 -16.84
N HIS A 33 8.99 1.05 -17.36
CA HIS A 33 8.66 2.24 -16.58
C HIS A 33 7.16 2.47 -16.41
N LYS A 34 6.29 1.68 -17.06
CA LYS A 34 4.84 1.87 -16.94
C LYS A 34 4.36 1.53 -15.53
N GLN A 35 3.78 2.50 -14.83
CA GLN A 35 3.30 2.35 -13.45
C GLN A 35 1.82 2.74 -13.32
N ARG A 36 1.12 2.19 -12.33
CA ARG A 36 -0.24 2.58 -11.91
C ARG A 36 -0.21 2.94 -10.44
N GLN A 37 -0.84 4.05 -10.07
CA GLN A 37 -1.02 4.42 -8.68
C GLN A 37 -2.10 3.54 -8.05
N GLY A 38 -1.76 2.90 -6.95
CA GLY A 38 -2.68 2.07 -6.18
C GLY A 38 -1.98 1.47 -4.97
N PHE A 39 -2.72 1.30 -3.87
CA PHE A 39 -2.22 0.60 -2.71
C PHE A 39 -2.12 -0.89 -3.05
N SER A 40 -0.91 -1.44 -3.09
CA SER A 40 -0.71 -2.88 -3.00
C SER A 40 -0.96 -3.27 -1.54
N THR A 41 -2.22 -3.37 -1.16
CA THR A 41 -2.65 -3.91 0.13
C THR A 41 -2.27 -5.38 0.19
N ILE A 42 -1.02 -5.68 0.57
CA ILE A 42 -0.62 -7.02 1.01
C ILE A 42 -0.77 -7.13 2.55
N ALA A 43 -0.89 -6.02 3.27
CA ALA A 43 -0.98 -6.01 4.73
C ALA A 43 -2.37 -5.59 5.24
N ALA A 44 -3.43 -6.21 4.73
CA ALA A 44 -4.76 -6.10 5.30
C ALA A 44 -5.29 -7.49 5.69
N CYS A 45 -4.51 -8.23 6.48
CA CYS A 45 -5.02 -9.31 7.32
C CYS A 45 -3.95 -9.72 8.34
N LEU A 46 -3.64 -8.86 9.30
CA LEU A 46 -3.36 -9.38 10.64
C LEU A 46 -4.67 -9.21 11.40
N PRO A 47 -5.35 -10.28 11.85
CA PRO A 47 -6.38 -10.12 12.85
C PRO A 47 -5.73 -9.41 14.04
N ALA A 48 -6.38 -8.35 14.54
CA ALA A 48 -5.90 -7.60 15.69
C ALA A 48 -5.58 -8.59 16.83
N PRO A 49 -4.41 -8.49 17.49
CA PRO A 49 -4.17 -9.30 18.68
C PRO A 49 -5.27 -9.00 19.71
N PRO A 50 -5.85 -10.03 20.36
CA PRO A 50 -6.89 -9.82 21.37
C PRO A 50 -6.36 -8.90 22.47
N PRO A 51 -7.21 -8.04 23.07
CA PRO A 51 -6.81 -7.18 24.17
C PRO A 51 -6.28 -8.05 25.33
N PRO A 52 -5.22 -7.62 26.05
CA PRO A 52 -4.72 -8.37 27.19
C PRO A 52 -5.84 -8.48 28.23
N THR A 53 -6.21 -9.71 28.55
CA THR A 53 -7.17 -10.04 29.61
C THR A 53 -6.63 -9.53 30.94
N SER A 54 -7.16 -8.39 31.41
CA SER A 54 -6.99 -7.92 32.78
C SER A 54 -7.90 -8.74 33.70
N ALA A 55 -7.45 -9.93 34.11
CA ALA A 55 -8.10 -10.70 35.15
C ALA A 55 -7.06 -11.49 35.96
N SER A 56 -6.25 -10.76 36.72
CA SER A 56 -5.46 -11.33 37.82
C SER A 56 -5.41 -10.33 38.96
N ALA A 57 -6.48 -10.25 39.75
CA ALA A 57 -6.47 -9.61 41.06
C ALA A 57 -7.63 -10.16 41.91
N ALA A 58 -7.53 -11.43 42.31
CA ALA A 58 -8.28 -11.99 43.41
C ALA A 58 -7.38 -12.96 44.17
N ALA A 59 -6.51 -12.39 45.01
CA ALA A 59 -5.78 -13.11 46.05
C ALA A 59 -5.72 -12.19 47.28
N PHE A 60 -6.88 -12.01 47.92
CA PHE A 60 -7.00 -11.59 49.30
C PHE A 60 -8.17 -12.37 49.91
N ALA A 61 -7.85 -13.48 50.56
CA ALA A 61 -8.65 -14.04 51.65
C ALA A 61 -7.71 -14.85 52.54
N GLU A 62 -7.76 -14.45 53.80
CA GLU A 62 -7.22 -15.03 55.04
C GLU A 62 -7.46 -16.53 55.18
#